data_AF-A0A437C066-F1
#
_entry.id   AF-A0A437C066-F1
#
_cell.length_a   1.000
_cell.length_b   1.000
_cell.length_c   1.000
_cell.angle_alpha   90.00
_cell.angle_beta   90.00
_cell.angle_gamma   90.00
#
_symmetry.space_group_name_H-M   'P 1'
#
loop_
_entity.id
_entity.type
_entity.pdbx_description
1 polymer ?
#
loop_
_entity_poly.entity_id
_entity_poly.type
_entity_poly.pdbx_seq_one_letter_code
_entity_poly.pdbx_strand_id
1 'polypeptide(L)'
;MGENFGRRHSLGSNTTLITNGNQEQGGCFSGKCCDCLETTTGGCFPGKCCVCLEITTVKYKMLVCGETFGAHLQFLDQMQTLGLRLKKGKYEESCITIVFCPVASRIGTDAEAAMREVQGNDPVILVFMHLSQEPKHVSSTEVLTSDRRVVLEVNILYHNKQNGLLRCEQNEKAANELKQELMKHHMYRQTSCCAIL
;
A
#
# COMPACT_ATOMS: atom_id res chain seq x y z
N MET A 1 -9.71 4.67 70.52
CA MET A 1 -8.47 3.90 70.26
C MET A 1 -7.61 4.77 69.37
N GLY A 2 -6.77 5.63 69.93
CA GLY A 2 -5.41 5.34 70.45
C GLY A 2 -4.43 6.07 69.52
N GLU A 3 -4.19 7.36 69.75
CA GLU A 3 -3.05 7.98 70.45
C GLU A 3 -1.73 8.10 69.64
N ASN A 4 -1.28 9.36 69.58
CA ASN A 4 -0.03 9.97 69.16
C ASN A 4 1.30 9.20 69.35
N PHE A 5 2.26 9.47 68.45
CA PHE A 5 3.66 9.85 68.76
C PHE A 5 4.32 10.29 67.42
N GLY A 6 5.13 11.34 67.24
CA GLY A 6 5.97 12.17 68.11
C GLY A 6 7.29 12.43 67.34
N ARG A 7 7.61 13.70 67.06
CA ARG A 7 8.79 14.19 66.29
C ARG A 7 10.16 13.81 66.90
N ARG A 8 11.22 13.86 66.08
CA ARG A 8 12.61 14.41 66.30
C ARG A 8 13.28 14.56 64.91
N HIS A 9 13.72 15.74 64.42
CA HIS A 9 15.02 16.44 64.63
C HIS A 9 16.24 15.51 64.64
N SER A 10 17.40 15.73 64.00
CA SER A 10 18.02 16.87 63.29
C SER A 10 19.40 16.42 62.74
N LEU A 11 19.96 17.22 61.82
CA LEU A 11 21.40 17.42 61.47
C LEU A 11 22.22 16.33 60.76
N GLY A 12 22.98 16.76 59.73
CA GLY A 12 24.19 16.06 59.27
C GLY A 12 24.60 16.36 57.83
N SER A 13 25.36 17.43 57.62
CA SER A 13 25.94 17.91 56.37
C SER A 13 26.99 16.97 55.75
N ASN A 14 27.09 16.89 54.42
CA ASN A 14 28.23 17.44 53.65
C ASN A 14 28.22 17.07 52.15
N THR A 15 28.38 18.13 51.38
CA THR A 15 28.91 18.31 50.03
C THR A 15 29.80 17.19 49.47
N THR A 16 29.46 16.71 48.27
CA THR A 16 30.45 16.50 47.19
C THR A 16 29.87 17.02 45.88
N LEU A 17 30.38 18.16 45.45
CA LEU A 17 30.32 18.59 44.05
C LEU A 17 31.18 17.62 43.24
N ILE A 18 30.57 16.87 42.31
CA ILE A 18 31.27 16.38 41.13
C ILE A 18 30.66 17.08 39.94
N THR A 19 31.48 17.94 39.36
CA THR A 19 31.26 18.72 38.14
C THR A 19 31.30 17.82 36.91
N ASN A 20 30.39 18.10 35.98
CA ASN A 20 30.49 17.97 34.52
C ASN A 20 30.84 16.59 33.92
N GLY A 21 29.83 16.00 33.28
CA GLY A 21 29.96 15.11 32.14
C GLY A 21 28.69 15.21 31.31
N ASN A 22 28.73 15.99 30.23
CA ASN A 22 27.65 16.09 29.25
C ASN A 22 27.24 14.71 28.76
N GLN A 23 25.96 14.36 28.93
CA GLN A 23 25.31 13.46 27.99
C GLN A 23 23.87 13.90 27.84
N GLU A 24 23.68 14.80 26.88
CA GLU A 24 22.39 15.04 26.26
C GLU A 24 21.85 13.67 25.81
N GLN A 25 20.84 13.16 26.50
CA GLN A 25 20.05 12.05 26.00
C GLN A 25 19.31 12.58 24.78
N GLY A 26 19.85 12.27 23.59
CA GLY A 26 19.23 12.56 22.31
C GLY A 26 17.84 11.94 22.25
N GLY A 27 16.82 12.76 22.54
CA GLY A 27 15.45 12.45 22.15
C GLY A 27 15.36 12.37 20.63
N CYS A 28 14.43 11.55 20.12
CA CYS A 28 14.06 11.60 18.71
C CYS A 28 13.60 13.02 18.34
N PHE A 29 14.45 13.76 17.65
CA PHE A 29 14.09 15.03 17.06
C PHE A 29 13.28 14.82 15.77
N SER A 30 12.25 15.64 15.64
CA SER A 30 11.37 15.86 14.49
C SER A 30 10.25 14.84 14.24
N GLY A 31 9.08 15.20 14.78
CA GLY A 31 7.82 15.30 14.04
C GLY A 31 7.53 14.24 12.97
N LYS A 32 6.91 13.14 13.41
CA LYS A 32 5.77 12.45 12.78
C LYS A 32 5.35 11.37 13.78
N CYS A 33 4.12 11.40 14.26
CA CYS A 33 3.60 10.36 15.13
C CYS A 33 3.65 9.02 14.37
N CYS A 34 4.31 8.02 14.95
CA CYS A 34 4.28 6.64 14.46
C CYS A 34 3.08 5.93 15.10
N ASP A 35 2.22 5.31 14.31
CA ASP A 35 1.24 4.36 14.83
C ASP A 35 1.97 3.06 15.20
N CYS A 36 2.09 2.79 16.50
CA CYS A 36 2.62 1.53 17.02
C CYS A 36 1.57 0.41 16.81
N LEU A 37 1.74 -0.44 15.80
CA LEU A 37 0.87 -1.61 15.62
C LEU A 37 1.36 -2.81 16.44
N GLU A 38 1.35 -2.68 17.76
CA GLU A 38 1.16 -3.84 18.64
C GLU A 38 0.24 -3.40 19.78
N THR A 39 -1.07 -3.67 19.63
CA THR A 39 -1.98 -3.75 20.79
C THR A 39 -1.65 -5.02 21.58
N THR A 40 -0.49 -5.02 22.21
CA THR A 40 -0.25 -5.82 23.39
C THR A 40 0.15 -4.83 24.46
N THR A 41 -0.48 -4.92 25.63
CA THR A 41 -0.31 -4.06 26.80
C THR A 41 1.13 -4.07 27.34
N GLY A 42 2.08 -3.51 26.60
CA GLY A 42 3.49 -3.44 26.95
C GLY A 42 4.15 -2.29 26.19
N GLY A 43 4.65 -1.30 26.93
CA GLY A 43 5.30 -0.12 26.37
C GLY A 43 6.58 -0.43 25.59
N CYS A 44 7.13 0.59 24.93
CA CYS A 44 8.45 0.54 24.29
C CYS A 44 9.54 0.19 25.32
N PHE A 45 10.12 -1.00 25.22
CA PHE A 45 11.30 -1.38 26.01
C PHE A 45 12.59 -0.89 25.34
N PRO A 46 13.55 -0.34 26.09
CA PRO A 46 14.87 -0.02 25.56
C PRO A 46 15.57 -1.31 25.14
N GLY A 47 15.95 -1.40 23.86
CA GLY A 47 16.65 -2.57 23.29
C GLY A 47 15.88 -3.34 22.19
N LYS A 48 14.61 -3.02 21.93
CA LYS A 48 13.93 -3.45 20.70
C LYS A 48 14.03 -2.34 19.65
N CYS A 49 14.80 -2.59 18.59
CA CYS A 49 14.80 -1.73 17.42
C CYS A 49 13.40 -1.76 16.82
N CYS A 50 12.65 -0.67 16.95
CA CYS A 50 11.38 -0.52 16.24
C CYS A 50 11.75 -0.37 14.76
N VAL A 51 11.30 -1.30 13.91
CA VAL A 51 11.47 -1.13 12.47
C VAL A 51 10.51 0.00 12.07
N CYS A 52 11.05 1.19 11.82
CA CYS A 52 10.30 2.30 11.24
C CYS A 52 9.93 1.92 9.80
N LEU A 53 8.75 1.35 9.61
CA LEU A 53 8.27 1.02 8.27
C LEU A 53 7.70 2.29 7.63
N GLU A 54 8.41 2.82 6.63
CA GLU A 54 7.87 3.91 5.82
C GLU A 54 6.70 3.41 4.98
N ILE A 55 5.52 3.97 5.22
CA ILE A 55 4.31 3.62 4.48
C ILE A 55 4.24 4.46 3.20
N THR A 56 4.43 3.82 2.06
CA THR A 56 4.25 4.49 0.76
C THR A 56 2.76 4.51 0.40
N THR A 57 2.20 5.69 0.14
CA THR A 57 0.81 5.81 -0.33
C THR A 57 0.77 6.13 -1.83
N VAL A 58 0.25 5.21 -2.63
CA VAL A 58 0.10 5.38 -4.08
C VAL A 58 -1.35 5.69 -4.43
N LYS A 59 -1.58 6.81 -5.11
CA LYS A 59 -2.90 7.21 -5.59
C LYS A 59 -3.14 6.71 -7.01
N TYR A 60 -4.29 6.08 -7.27
CA TYR A 60 -4.66 5.57 -8.60
C TYR A 60 -6.11 5.96 -8.98
N LYS A 61 -6.37 6.06 -10.28
CA LYS A 61 -7.74 6.07 -10.83
C LYS A 61 -8.16 4.64 -11.11
N MET A 62 -9.46 4.37 -11.03
CA MET A 62 -10.01 3.05 -11.28
C MET A 62 -11.22 3.15 -12.19
N LEU A 63 -11.22 2.34 -13.24
CA LEU A 63 -12.33 2.12 -14.14
C LEU A 63 -12.68 0.63 -14.15
N VAL A 64 -13.97 0.29 -14.13
CA VAL A 64 -14.45 -1.10 -14.14
C VAL A 64 -15.45 -1.23 -15.28
N CYS A 65 -15.05 -1.93 -16.35
CA CYS A 65 -15.78 -2.00 -17.61
C CYS A 65 -16.69 -3.24 -17.68
N GLY A 66 -17.47 -3.49 -16.62
CA GLY A 66 -18.38 -4.63 -16.56
C GLY A 66 -18.59 -5.20 -15.17
N GLU A 67 -19.31 -6.31 -15.10
CA GLU A 67 -19.58 -6.99 -13.83
C GLU A 67 -18.38 -7.85 -13.41
N THR A 68 -17.95 -7.67 -12.16
CA THR A 68 -16.75 -8.31 -11.60
C THR A 68 -17.01 -9.05 -10.29
N PHE A 69 -18.24 -9.00 -9.77
CA PHE A 69 -18.64 -9.58 -8.48
C PHE A 69 -17.69 -9.21 -7.31
N GLY A 70 -17.13 -7.99 -7.32
CA GLY A 70 -16.22 -7.51 -6.28
C GLY A 70 -14.78 -8.04 -6.35
N ALA A 71 -14.45 -8.89 -7.34
CA ALA A 71 -13.11 -9.46 -7.49
C ALA A 71 -12.03 -8.39 -7.71
N HIS A 72 -12.36 -7.27 -8.37
CA HIS A 72 -11.45 -6.15 -8.58
C HIS A 72 -10.99 -5.50 -7.26
N LEU A 73 -11.87 -5.40 -6.27
CA LEU A 73 -11.53 -4.87 -4.94
C LEU A 73 -10.65 -5.84 -4.18
N GLN A 74 -10.98 -7.14 -4.24
CA GLN A 74 -10.16 -8.18 -3.60
C GLN A 74 -8.76 -8.23 -4.19
N PHE A 75 -8.64 -8.04 -5.50
CA PHE A 75 -7.34 -7.96 -6.17
C PHE A 75 -6.53 -6.75 -5.70
N LEU A 76 -7.17 -5.58 -5.56
CA LEU A 76 -6.52 -4.38 -5.01
C LEU A 76 -6.11 -4.54 -3.55
N ASP A 77 -6.93 -5.22 -2.75
CA ASP A 77 -6.67 -5.49 -1.34
C ASP A 77 -5.44 -6.39 -1.14
N GLN A 78 -5.26 -7.41 -2.00
CA GLN A 78 -4.08 -8.27 -1.97
C GLN A 78 -2.74 -7.53 -2.12
N MET A 79 -2.74 -6.38 -2.78
CA MET A 79 -1.53 -5.57 -2.97
C MET A 79 -1.22 -4.65 -1.78
N GLN A 80 -2.18 -4.45 -0.88
CA GLN A 80 -1.97 -3.65 0.31
C GLN A 80 -1.05 -4.40 1.27
N THR A 81 0.00 -3.75 1.70
CA THR A 81 0.97 -4.32 2.65
C THR A 81 1.31 -3.27 3.69
N LEU A 82 1.98 -3.67 4.77
CA LEU A 82 2.39 -2.74 5.83
C LEU A 82 3.20 -1.55 5.27
N GLY A 83 3.94 -1.72 4.17
CA GLY A 83 4.73 -0.66 3.53
C GLY A 83 4.08 0.00 2.31
N LEU A 84 2.91 -0.44 1.85
CA LEU A 84 2.23 0.11 0.67
C LEU A 84 0.72 0.22 0.89
N ARG A 85 0.20 1.44 0.75
CA ARG A 85 -1.24 1.74 0.76
C ARG A 85 -1.69 2.25 -0.59
N LEU A 86 -2.65 1.56 -1.18
CA LEU A 86 -3.32 2.00 -2.40
C LEU A 86 -4.52 2.87 -2.03
N LYS A 87 -4.58 4.08 -2.56
CA LYS A 87 -5.71 5.00 -2.34
C LYS A 87 -6.33 5.39 -3.68
N LYS A 88 -7.64 5.21 -3.83
CA LYS A 88 -8.34 5.76 -4.99
C LYS A 88 -8.24 7.29 -4.94
N GLY A 89 -7.62 7.89 -5.95
CA GLY A 89 -7.45 9.34 -6.05
C GLY A 89 -8.57 9.99 -6.84
N LYS A 90 -8.66 11.32 -6.71
CA LYS A 90 -9.47 12.16 -7.59
C LYS A 90 -8.75 12.34 -8.94
N TYR A 91 -9.49 12.71 -9.98
CA TYR A 91 -8.96 12.83 -11.34
C TYR A 91 -7.71 13.71 -11.47
N GLU A 92 -7.54 14.71 -10.61
CA GLU A 92 -6.41 15.65 -10.65
C GLU A 92 -5.18 15.19 -9.83
N GLU A 93 -5.36 14.20 -8.95
CA GLU A 93 -4.33 13.78 -7.98
C GLU A 93 -3.64 12.46 -8.36
N SER A 94 -4.18 11.74 -9.34
CA SER A 94 -3.71 10.42 -9.77
C SER A 94 -3.16 10.47 -11.18
N CYS A 95 -2.06 9.77 -11.40
CA CYS A 95 -1.29 9.82 -12.66
C CYS A 95 -1.21 8.44 -13.32
N ILE A 96 -2.03 7.50 -12.87
CA ILE A 96 -2.16 6.17 -13.44
C ILE A 96 -3.58 5.68 -13.25
N THR A 97 -4.13 5.05 -14.28
CA THR A 97 -5.48 4.49 -14.28
C THR A 97 -5.39 2.97 -14.35
N ILE A 98 -6.01 2.28 -13.40
CA ILE A 98 -6.20 0.83 -13.44
C ILE A 98 -7.57 0.57 -14.07
N VAL A 99 -7.58 -0.16 -15.18
CA VAL A 99 -8.80 -0.51 -15.92
C VAL A 99 -9.06 -1.99 -15.72
N PHE A 100 -10.16 -2.34 -15.07
CA PHE A 100 -10.63 -3.71 -14.92
C PHE A 100 -11.55 -4.06 -16.08
N CYS A 101 -11.14 -5.02 -16.89
CA CYS A 101 -11.83 -5.46 -18.09
C CYS A 101 -12.22 -6.94 -17.98
N PRO A 102 -13.45 -7.26 -17.55
CA PRO A 102 -14.00 -8.59 -17.68
C PRO A 102 -14.01 -9.05 -19.13
N VAL A 103 -13.38 -10.18 -19.42
CA VAL A 103 -13.36 -10.77 -20.76
C VAL A 103 -14.68 -11.50 -20.97
N ALA A 104 -15.57 -10.88 -21.75
CA ALA A 104 -16.91 -11.41 -22.03
C ALA A 104 -16.99 -12.04 -23.43
N SER A 105 -16.22 -11.52 -24.38
CA SER A 105 -16.27 -11.96 -25.78
C SER A 105 -14.90 -12.41 -26.27
N ARG A 106 -13.97 -11.45 -26.43
CA ARG A 106 -12.60 -11.61 -26.91
C ARG A 106 -11.78 -10.49 -26.32
N ILE A 107 -10.60 -10.83 -25.81
CA ILE A 107 -9.71 -9.90 -25.11
C ILE A 107 -9.48 -8.60 -25.90
N GLY A 108 -9.18 -8.69 -27.21
CA GLY A 108 -8.91 -7.49 -28.02
C GLY A 108 -10.11 -6.55 -28.20
N THR A 109 -11.31 -7.10 -28.39
CA THR A 109 -12.54 -6.31 -28.54
C THR A 109 -12.94 -5.68 -27.21
N ASP A 110 -12.87 -6.45 -26.13
CA ASP A 110 -13.21 -5.98 -24.79
C ASP A 110 -12.17 -4.93 -24.32
N ALA A 111 -10.87 -5.11 -24.67
CA ALA A 111 -9.80 -4.11 -24.45
C ALA A 111 -10.09 -2.80 -25.17
N GLU A 112 -10.43 -2.84 -26.46
CA GLU A 112 -10.72 -1.64 -27.25
C GLU A 112 -11.91 -0.88 -26.67
N ALA A 113 -12.97 -1.58 -26.29
CA ALA A 113 -14.14 -0.98 -25.64
C ALA A 113 -13.75 -0.33 -24.30
N ALA A 114 -12.98 -1.01 -23.46
CA ALA A 114 -12.54 -0.49 -22.17
C ALA A 114 -11.64 0.76 -22.33
N MET A 115 -10.72 0.76 -23.30
CA MET A 115 -9.81 1.88 -23.55
C MET A 115 -10.50 3.12 -24.13
N ARG A 116 -11.67 2.97 -24.76
CA ARG A 116 -12.51 4.10 -25.21
C ARG A 116 -13.14 4.87 -24.05
N GLU A 117 -13.36 4.21 -22.91
CA GLU A 117 -13.90 4.84 -21.69
C GLU A 117 -12.82 5.58 -20.88
N VAL A 118 -11.54 5.29 -21.13
CA VAL A 118 -10.42 5.97 -20.45
C VAL A 118 -10.31 7.41 -20.93
N GLN A 119 -10.53 8.34 -19.99
CA GLN A 119 -10.37 9.77 -20.23
C GLN A 119 -8.93 10.24 -19.97
N GLY A 120 -8.45 11.12 -20.83
CA GLY A 120 -7.12 11.71 -20.73
C GLY A 120 -6.00 10.82 -21.28
N ASN A 121 -4.76 11.26 -21.01
CA ASN A 121 -3.54 10.67 -21.53
C ASN A 121 -2.66 10.04 -20.43
N ASP A 122 -3.25 9.77 -19.26
CA ASP A 122 -2.51 9.12 -18.19
C ASP A 122 -2.15 7.68 -18.57
N PRO A 123 -1.00 7.17 -18.09
CA PRO A 123 -0.68 5.75 -18.15
C PRO A 123 -1.82 4.85 -17.67
N VAL A 124 -1.99 3.72 -18.35
CA VAL A 124 -3.04 2.73 -18.06
C VAL A 124 -2.42 1.38 -17.74
N ILE A 125 -2.89 0.77 -16.65
CA ILE A 125 -2.71 -0.64 -16.39
C ILE A 125 -4.02 -1.34 -16.73
N LEU A 126 -3.98 -2.27 -17.69
CA LEU A 126 -5.15 -3.01 -18.13
C LEU A 126 -5.17 -4.39 -17.47
N VAL A 127 -6.23 -4.66 -16.71
CA VAL A 127 -6.42 -5.90 -15.95
C VAL A 127 -7.52 -6.71 -16.61
N PHE A 128 -7.12 -7.74 -17.37
CA PHE A 128 -8.06 -8.68 -17.98
C PHE A 128 -8.57 -9.67 -16.95
N MET A 129 -9.89 -9.70 -16.76
CA MET A 129 -10.54 -10.58 -15.78
C MET A 129 -11.24 -11.72 -16.50
N HIS A 130 -10.69 -12.93 -16.38
CA HIS A 130 -11.21 -14.13 -17.00
C HIS A 130 -12.13 -14.87 -16.03
N LEU A 131 -13.39 -15.05 -16.43
CA LEU A 131 -14.33 -15.85 -15.65
C LEU A 131 -13.94 -17.33 -15.76
N SER A 132 -13.65 -17.96 -14.62
CA SER A 132 -13.26 -19.37 -14.57
C SER A 132 -13.99 -20.13 -13.46
N GLN A 133 -14.40 -21.36 -13.77
CA GLN A 133 -15.00 -22.28 -12.80
C GLN A 133 -13.95 -23.02 -11.95
N GLU A 134 -12.72 -23.15 -12.47
CA GLU A 134 -11.60 -23.79 -11.79
C GLU A 134 -10.34 -22.91 -11.90
N PRO A 135 -9.40 -22.97 -10.96
CA PRO A 135 -8.13 -22.24 -11.02
C PRO A 135 -7.16 -22.88 -12.03
N LYS A 136 -7.62 -23.15 -13.24
CA LYS A 136 -6.78 -23.61 -14.35
C LYS A 136 -6.03 -22.41 -14.91
N HIS A 137 -4.71 -22.57 -15.05
CA HIS A 137 -3.83 -21.56 -15.61
C HIS A 137 -4.33 -21.11 -16.99
N VAL A 138 -4.62 -19.82 -17.13
CA VAL A 138 -4.85 -19.24 -18.45
C VAL A 138 -3.47 -18.89 -18.99
N SER A 139 -3.06 -19.57 -20.06
CA SER A 139 -1.83 -19.22 -20.77
C SER A 139 -1.86 -17.72 -21.08
N SER A 140 -0.86 -16.99 -20.57
CA SER A 140 -0.68 -15.57 -20.83
C SER A 140 -0.76 -15.34 -22.32
N THR A 141 -1.93 -14.91 -22.78
CA THR A 141 -2.08 -14.42 -24.14
C THR A 141 -1.65 -12.98 -24.01
N GLU A 142 -0.42 -12.69 -24.44
CA GLU A 142 0.06 -11.32 -24.62
C GLU A 142 -0.84 -10.70 -25.68
N VAL A 143 -1.96 -10.13 -25.25
CA VAL A 143 -2.81 -9.33 -26.12
C VAL A 143 -2.26 -7.94 -26.04
N LEU A 144 -1.13 -7.72 -26.73
CA LEU A 144 -0.51 -6.40 -26.85
C LEU A 144 -1.55 -5.41 -27.39
N THR A 145 -2.23 -4.71 -26.49
CA THR A 145 -3.06 -3.58 -26.85
C THR A 145 -2.14 -2.58 -27.52
N SER A 146 -2.44 -2.19 -28.76
CA SER A 146 -1.59 -1.24 -29.51
C SER A 146 -1.70 0.20 -28.99
N ASP A 147 -2.48 0.45 -27.93
CA ASP A 147 -2.63 1.76 -27.30
C ASP A 147 -1.38 2.10 -26.49
N ARG A 148 -0.70 3.17 -26.89
CA ARG A 148 0.54 3.66 -26.28
C ARG A 148 0.40 4.11 -24.82
N ARG A 149 -0.84 4.30 -24.35
CA ARG A 149 -1.12 4.63 -22.94
C ARG A 149 -0.99 3.41 -22.03
N VAL A 150 -1.13 2.19 -22.57
CA VAL A 150 -1.05 0.95 -21.79
C VAL A 150 0.41 0.66 -21.45
N VAL A 151 0.74 0.69 -20.16
CA VAL A 151 2.09 0.44 -19.64
C VAL A 151 2.26 -0.96 -19.07
N LEU A 152 1.16 -1.63 -18.73
CA LEU A 152 1.13 -2.98 -18.21
C LEU A 152 -0.21 -3.65 -18.51
N GLU A 153 -0.14 -4.91 -18.89
CA GLU A 153 -1.30 -5.79 -19.06
C GLU A 153 -1.14 -7.00 -18.14
N VAL A 154 -2.17 -7.30 -17.35
CA VAL A 154 -2.17 -8.46 -16.46
C VAL A 154 -3.45 -9.26 -16.63
N ASN A 155 -3.34 -10.58 -16.49
CA ASN A 155 -4.45 -11.51 -16.61
C ASN A 155 -4.77 -12.10 -15.24
N ILE A 156 -6.01 -11.92 -14.77
CA ILE A 156 -6.49 -12.48 -13.50
C ILE A 156 -7.69 -13.38 -13.72
N LEU A 157 -7.86 -14.35 -12.81
CA LEU A 157 -8.95 -15.30 -12.81
C LEU A 157 -9.93 -15.01 -11.67
N TYR A 158 -11.22 -15.00 -11.97
CA TYR A 158 -12.27 -14.79 -10.97
C TYR A 158 -13.49 -15.69 -11.22
N HIS A 159 -14.30 -15.87 -10.19
CA HIS A 159 -15.49 -16.71 -10.21
C HIS A 159 -16.71 -15.93 -9.73
N ASN A 160 -17.83 -16.06 -10.45
CA ASN A 160 -19.08 -15.37 -10.15
C ASN A 160 -19.79 -15.85 -8.86
N LYS A 161 -19.85 -17.18 -8.60
CA LYS A 161 -20.51 -17.78 -7.42
C LYS A 161 -19.64 -17.94 -6.16
N GLN A 162 -18.31 -18.00 -6.26
CA GLN A 162 -17.42 -18.22 -5.10
C GLN A 162 -16.91 -16.90 -4.48
N ASN A 163 -17.70 -15.83 -4.58
CA ASN A 163 -17.36 -14.50 -4.05
C ASN A 163 -16.01 -13.95 -4.56
N GLY A 164 -15.74 -14.03 -5.87
CA GLY A 164 -14.77 -13.13 -6.51
C GLY A 164 -13.46 -13.78 -6.94
N LEU A 165 -12.34 -13.20 -6.51
CA LEU A 165 -11.00 -13.46 -7.04
C LEU A 165 -10.52 -14.87 -6.66
N LEU A 166 -10.01 -15.62 -7.63
CA LEU A 166 -9.45 -16.94 -7.36
C LEU A 166 -8.11 -16.85 -6.63
N ARG A 167 -7.86 -17.77 -5.70
CA ARG A 167 -6.55 -17.94 -5.07
C ARG A 167 -5.70 -18.87 -5.93
N CYS A 168 -4.79 -18.29 -6.71
CA CYS A 168 -3.85 -19.03 -7.55
C CYS A 168 -2.56 -18.24 -7.78
N GLU A 169 -1.49 -18.95 -8.13
CA GLU A 169 -0.17 -18.37 -8.41
C GLU A 169 -0.22 -17.29 -9.51
N GLN A 170 -1.08 -17.48 -10.52
CA GLN A 170 -1.26 -16.49 -11.59
C GLN A 170 -1.75 -15.14 -11.05
N ASN A 171 -2.75 -15.14 -10.15
CA ASN A 171 -3.28 -13.91 -9.57
C ASN A 171 -2.28 -13.27 -8.60
N GLU A 172 -1.53 -14.08 -7.84
CA GLU A 172 -0.46 -13.58 -6.97
C GLU A 172 0.66 -12.90 -7.78
N LYS A 173 1.07 -13.52 -8.90
CA LYS A 173 2.03 -12.95 -9.84
C LYS A 173 1.52 -11.64 -10.45
N ALA A 174 0.28 -11.63 -10.94
CA ALA A 174 -0.35 -10.43 -11.49
C ALA A 174 -0.44 -9.28 -10.47
N ALA A 175 -0.77 -9.59 -9.21
CA ALA A 175 -0.80 -8.60 -8.14
C ALA A 175 0.60 -8.02 -7.86
N ASN A 176 1.63 -8.86 -7.87
CA ASN A 176 3.01 -8.42 -7.68
C ASN A 176 3.51 -7.54 -8.84
N GLU A 177 3.21 -7.91 -10.08
CA GLU A 177 3.55 -7.11 -11.28
C GLU A 177 2.89 -5.73 -11.25
N LEU A 178 1.57 -5.70 -10.98
CA LEU A 178 0.84 -4.44 -10.87
C LEU A 178 1.40 -3.57 -9.75
N LYS A 179 1.68 -4.17 -8.59
CA LYS A 179 2.29 -3.48 -7.44
C LYS A 179 3.63 -2.84 -7.81
N GLN A 180 4.50 -3.57 -8.49
CA GLN A 180 5.80 -3.07 -8.92
C GLN A 180 5.66 -1.88 -9.89
N GLU A 181 4.76 -1.97 -10.86
CA GLU A 181 4.54 -0.90 -11.82
C GLU A 181 3.96 0.36 -11.15
N LEU A 182 3.03 0.20 -10.20
CA LEU A 182 2.52 1.30 -9.39
C LEU A 182 3.62 1.99 -8.57
N MET A 183 4.51 1.22 -7.94
CA MET A 183 5.62 1.77 -7.17
C MET A 183 6.62 2.50 -8.06
N LYS A 184 6.95 1.92 -9.22
CA LYS A 184 7.82 2.52 -10.23
C LYS A 184 7.29 3.86 -10.71
N HIS A 185 6.02 3.95 -11.08
CA HIS A 185 5.38 5.22 -11.46
C HIS A 185 5.36 6.24 -10.33
N HIS A 186 5.15 5.80 -9.09
CA HIS A 186 5.21 6.68 -7.91
C HIS A 186 6.62 7.26 -7.71
N MET A 187 7.67 6.45 -7.84
CA MET A 187 9.07 6.88 -7.67
C MET A 187 9.52 7.86 -8.76
N TYR A 188 9.24 7.59 -10.03
CA TYR A 188 9.61 8.50 -11.13
C TYR A 188 8.99 9.89 -11.00
N ARG A 189 7.80 9.98 -10.39
CA ARG A 189 7.14 11.27 -10.11
C ARG A 189 7.86 12.03 -8.99
N GLN A 190 8.33 11.36 -7.94
CA GLN A 190 9.09 12.02 -6.87
C GLN A 190 10.43 12.57 -7.38
N THR A 191 11.15 11.80 -8.19
CA THR A 191 12.46 12.23 -8.73
C THR A 191 12.33 13.40 -9.71
N SER A 192 11.24 13.50 -10.46
CA SER A 192 10.96 14.67 -11.32
C SER A 192 10.68 15.97 -10.55
N CYS A 193 10.33 15.90 -9.27
CA CYS A 193 10.23 17.07 -8.39
C CYS A 193 11.55 17.41 -7.67
N CYS A 194 12.45 16.44 -7.48
CA CYS A 194 13.79 16.69 -6.92
C CYS A 194 14.80 17.25 -7.94
N ALA A 195 14.45 17.35 -9.23
CA ALA A 195 15.30 17.92 -10.27
C ALA A 195 15.17 19.46 -10.43
N ILE A 196 14.42 20.14 -9.55
CA ILE A 196 14.24 21.61 -9.58
C ILE A 196 14.58 22.24 -8.22
N LEU A 197 15.62 21.75 -7.54
CA LEU A 197 16.25 22.47 -6.42
C LEU A 197 17.74 22.69 -6.70
#